data_AF-A0A5N6WUM2-F1
#
_entry.id   AF-A0A5N6WUM2-F1
#
_cell.length_a   1.000
_cell.length_b   1.000
_cell.length_c   1.000
_cell.angle_alpha   90.00
_cell.angle_beta   90.00
_cell.angle_gamma   90.00
#
_symmetry.space_group_name_H-M   'P 1'
#
loop_
_entity.id
_entity.type
_entity.pdbx_description
1 polymer ?
#
loop_
_entity_poly.entity_id
_entity_poly.type
_entity_poly.pdbx_seq_one_letter_code
_entity_poly.pdbx_strand_id
1 'polypeptide(L)'
;MSKAYAEARMDHTPSSKPRKALKAPSRPLALLTNHITNTRKTLTLSPQGDAQSVSAYKITDEDGTTLFTASGRKYTNRSCREFRDASGLPLFELHKKISLRNVWSVTLPGSDTADIATGAPRLGLGGVGFGNFNVSFVNVAAVDVKSDEERRVTLEIERHGRVLESFDVVDGDRRVAEVRESIQHNKKLALMSSSRRGYRPALDVTVMEGVDLSLVSLFSWS
;
A
#
# COMPACT_ATOMS: atom_id res chain seq x y z
N MET A 1 12.98 2.48 16.98
CA MET A 1 13.34 2.60 15.54
C MET A 1 14.53 3.54 15.46
N SER A 2 15.67 3.07 14.94
CA SER A 2 16.98 3.73 15.01
C SER A 2 17.16 4.82 13.96
N LYS A 3 18.08 5.76 14.21
CA LYS A 3 18.50 6.87 13.32
C LYS A 3 18.82 6.38 11.89
N ALA A 4 19.39 5.18 11.77
CA ALA A 4 19.70 4.53 10.49
C ALA A 4 18.49 4.33 9.56
N TYR A 5 17.28 4.11 10.11
CA TYR A 5 16.08 3.94 9.28
C TYR A 5 15.62 5.27 8.65
N ALA A 6 15.82 6.39 9.35
CA ALA A 6 15.50 7.71 8.81
C ALA A 6 16.53 8.18 7.77
N GLU A 7 17.80 7.81 7.94
CA GLU A 7 18.88 8.07 6.97
C GLU A 7 18.69 7.25 5.69
N ALA A 8 18.38 5.95 5.80
CA ALA A 8 18.11 5.08 4.64
C ALA A 8 16.94 5.55 3.76
N ARG A 9 16.00 6.34 4.31
CA ARG A 9 14.85 6.91 3.59
C ARG A 9 15.24 8.12 2.73
N MET A 10 16.35 8.78 3.03
CA MET A 10 16.86 9.95 2.29
C MET A 10 17.87 9.56 1.21
N ASP A 11 18.61 8.48 1.42
CA ASP A 11 19.69 7.98 0.54
C ASP A 11 19.20 6.94 -0.49
N HIS A 12 18.02 7.16 -1.08
CA HIS A 12 17.60 6.36 -2.22
C HIS A 12 18.47 6.73 -3.45
N THR A 13 19.31 5.77 -3.86
CA THR A 13 20.03 5.85 -5.12
C THR A 13 19.00 5.94 -6.25
N PRO A 14 19.03 6.99 -7.09
CA PRO A 14 18.09 7.09 -8.20
C PRO A 14 18.28 5.87 -9.10
N SER A 15 17.20 5.13 -9.34
CA SER A 15 17.20 4.05 -10.32
C SER A 15 17.53 4.65 -11.69
N SER A 16 18.56 4.13 -12.34
CA SER A 16 18.93 4.54 -13.71
C SER A 16 17.94 4.03 -14.77
N LYS A 17 17.02 3.14 -14.39
CA LYS A 17 16.01 2.61 -15.30
C LYS A 17 14.87 3.63 -15.49
N PRO A 18 14.46 3.92 -16.74
CA PRO A 18 13.28 4.72 -17.00
C PRO A 18 12.06 4.16 -16.26
N ARG A 19 11.24 5.04 -15.68
CA ARG A 19 9.98 4.64 -15.04
C ARG A 19 9.05 4.03 -16.09
N LYS A 20 8.40 2.92 -15.74
CA LYS A 20 7.41 2.25 -16.59
C LYS A 20 6.22 3.19 -16.89
N ALA A 21 5.44 2.90 -17.93
CA ALA A 21 4.26 3.72 -18.24
C ALA A 21 3.14 3.49 -17.22
N LEU A 22 2.45 4.55 -16.78
CA LEU A 22 1.24 4.45 -15.96
C LEU A 22 0.04 4.14 -16.86
N LYS A 23 -0.46 2.90 -16.81
CA LYS A 23 -1.48 2.36 -17.71
C LYS A 23 -2.34 1.31 -17.00
N ALA A 24 -3.55 1.11 -17.51
CA ALA A 24 -4.44 0.05 -17.03
C ALA A 24 -3.75 -1.33 -17.12
N PRO A 25 -3.99 -2.22 -16.15
CA PRO A 25 -3.55 -3.61 -16.24
C PRO A 25 -4.20 -4.30 -17.44
N SER A 26 -3.56 -5.36 -17.93
CA SER A 26 -4.11 -6.17 -19.04
C SER A 26 -5.35 -6.98 -18.63
N ARG A 27 -5.55 -7.15 -17.32
CA ARG A 27 -6.65 -7.87 -16.68
C ARG A 27 -7.05 -7.12 -15.41
N PRO A 28 -8.30 -7.17 -14.95
CA PRO A 28 -8.66 -6.60 -13.67
C PRO A 28 -7.84 -7.21 -12.52
N LEU A 29 -7.46 -6.38 -11.56
CA LEU A 29 -6.65 -6.74 -10.40
C LEU A 29 -7.43 -6.46 -9.12
N ALA A 30 -7.80 -7.52 -8.40
CA ALA A 30 -8.65 -7.37 -7.22
C ALA A 30 -8.29 -8.30 -6.07
N LEU A 31 -8.39 -7.76 -4.85
CA LEU A 31 -8.58 -8.54 -3.62
C LEU A 31 -10.07 -8.78 -3.37
N LEU A 32 -10.88 -7.77 -3.68
CA LEU A 32 -12.33 -7.77 -3.57
C LEU A 32 -12.94 -7.27 -4.89
N THR A 33 -13.92 -7.99 -5.42
CA THR A 33 -14.54 -7.65 -6.71
C THR A 33 -15.37 -6.36 -6.66
N ASN A 34 -15.84 -5.96 -5.48
CA ASN A 34 -16.80 -4.86 -5.31
C ASN A 34 -16.20 -3.45 -5.46
N HIS A 35 -14.87 -3.33 -5.48
CA HIS A 35 -14.18 -2.04 -5.45
C HIS A 35 -13.25 -1.83 -6.65
N ILE A 36 -13.42 -2.62 -7.72
CA ILE A 36 -12.73 -2.40 -8.99
C ILE A 36 -13.26 -1.11 -9.61
N THR A 37 -12.36 -0.20 -9.95
CA THR A 37 -12.75 1.06 -10.60
C THR A 37 -12.77 0.94 -12.12
N ASN A 38 -13.77 1.55 -12.76
CA ASN A 38 -13.89 1.57 -14.23
C ASN A 38 -13.20 2.77 -14.88
N THR A 39 -12.62 3.67 -14.08
CA THR A 39 -11.93 4.87 -14.55
C THR A 39 -10.67 5.08 -13.73
N ARG A 40 -9.74 5.87 -14.26
CA ARG A 40 -8.63 6.38 -13.44
C ARG A 40 -9.22 7.20 -12.27
N LYS A 41 -8.73 6.95 -11.05
CA LYS A 41 -9.09 7.72 -9.86
C LYS A 41 -7.86 8.21 -9.11
N THR A 42 -7.95 9.41 -8.54
CA THR A 42 -7.02 9.87 -7.52
C THR A 42 -7.67 9.74 -6.15
N LEU A 43 -6.96 9.12 -5.20
CA LEU A 43 -7.38 9.01 -3.82
C LEU A 43 -6.43 9.78 -2.92
N THR A 44 -6.93 10.29 -1.81
CA THR A 44 -6.11 10.89 -0.77
C THR A 44 -6.15 10.02 0.47
N LEU A 45 -4.96 9.56 0.88
CA LEU A 45 -4.75 8.85 2.13
C LEU A 45 -4.24 9.84 3.17
N SER A 46 -5.03 10.11 4.21
CA SER A 46 -4.71 11.09 5.25
C SER A 46 -4.62 10.44 6.64
N PRO A 47 -3.61 10.79 7.45
CA PRO A 47 -3.58 10.41 8.85
C PRO A 47 -4.63 11.23 9.65
N GLN A 48 -5.34 10.58 10.57
CA GLN A 48 -6.38 11.20 11.41
C GLN A 48 -6.07 11.05 12.90
N GLY A 49 -5.88 9.80 13.35
CA GLY A 49 -5.54 9.46 14.73
C GLY A 49 -4.10 8.99 14.89
N ASP A 50 -3.81 8.22 15.93
CA ASP A 50 -2.52 7.63 16.26
C ASP A 50 -2.50 6.09 16.12
N ALA A 51 -1.54 5.42 16.76
CA ALA A 51 -1.43 3.96 16.69
C ALA A 51 -2.51 3.20 17.47
N GLN A 52 -3.26 3.85 18.37
CA GLN A 52 -4.34 3.26 19.17
C GLN A 52 -5.74 3.65 18.67
N SER A 53 -5.81 4.57 17.71
CA SER A 53 -7.07 5.10 17.22
C SER A 53 -7.89 4.09 16.41
N VAL A 54 -9.21 4.12 16.55
CA VAL A 54 -10.18 3.33 15.75
C VAL A 54 -9.99 3.61 14.25
N SER A 55 -9.74 4.87 13.90
CA SER A 55 -9.48 5.35 12.54
C SER A 55 -8.19 6.17 12.55
N ALA A 56 -7.06 5.51 12.35
CA ALA A 56 -5.76 6.16 12.28
C ALA A 56 -5.51 6.80 10.91
N TYR A 57 -6.13 6.27 9.85
CA TYR A 57 -6.07 6.79 8.50
C TYR A 57 -7.44 6.79 7.83
N LYS A 58 -7.63 7.75 6.94
CA LYS A 58 -8.83 7.92 6.11
C LYS A 58 -8.42 7.98 4.65
N ILE A 59 -9.12 7.22 3.81
CA ILE A 59 -8.93 7.21 2.35
C ILE A 59 -10.17 7.86 1.73
N THR A 60 -9.96 8.95 1.01
CA THR A 60 -11.02 9.69 0.31
C THR A 60 -10.80 9.71 -1.19
N ASP A 61 -11.86 9.92 -1.96
CA ASP A 61 -11.74 10.30 -3.37
C ASP A 61 -11.48 11.80 -3.54
N GLU A 62 -11.47 12.25 -4.79
CA GLU A 62 -11.24 13.65 -5.20
C GLU A 62 -12.30 14.60 -4.64
N ASP A 63 -13.52 14.13 -4.42
CA ASP A 63 -14.63 14.90 -3.85
C ASP A 63 -14.57 14.95 -2.31
N GLY A 64 -13.59 14.28 -1.70
CA GLY A 64 -13.44 14.18 -0.25
C GLY A 64 -14.38 13.14 0.40
N THR A 65 -15.08 12.33 -0.40
CA THR A 65 -15.95 11.26 0.08
C THR A 65 -15.09 10.13 0.64
N THR A 66 -15.44 9.66 1.83
CA THR A 66 -14.72 8.56 2.47
C THR A 66 -15.02 7.25 1.77
N LEU A 67 -13.99 6.58 1.28
CA LEU A 67 -14.12 5.23 0.72
C LEU A 67 -13.74 4.17 1.75
N PHE A 68 -12.65 4.40 2.48
CA PHE A 68 -12.13 3.43 3.45
C PHE A 68 -11.54 4.12 4.67
N THR A 69 -11.50 3.39 5.78
CA THR A 69 -10.76 3.77 6.99
C THR A 69 -9.83 2.64 7.41
N ALA A 70 -8.73 3.01 8.06
CA ALA A 70 -7.79 2.03 8.61
C ALA A 70 -7.49 2.35 10.07
N SER A 71 -7.57 1.33 10.93
CA SER A 71 -7.30 1.48 12.34
C SER A 71 -5.81 1.64 12.66
N GLY A 72 -5.56 2.10 13.88
CA GLY A 72 -4.26 2.07 14.51
C GLY A 72 -3.84 0.63 14.78
N ARG A 73 -2.53 0.36 14.68
CA ARG A 73 -1.99 -1.01 14.83
C ARG A 73 -2.19 -1.64 16.22
N LYS A 74 -2.52 -0.83 17.22
CA LYS A 74 -2.78 -1.24 18.61
C LYS A 74 -4.20 -0.87 19.05
N TYR A 75 -5.10 -0.66 18.08
CA TYR A 75 -6.47 -0.33 18.38
C TYR A 75 -7.18 -1.47 19.12
N THR A 76 -6.95 -2.71 18.68
CA THR A 76 -7.49 -3.90 19.33
C THR A 76 -6.42 -4.62 20.14
N ASN A 77 -6.84 -5.66 20.89
CA ASN A 77 -5.94 -6.56 21.60
C ASN A 77 -4.99 -7.32 20.66
N ARG A 78 -5.27 -7.32 19.35
CA ARG A 78 -4.40 -7.89 18.32
C ARG A 78 -3.56 -6.78 17.69
N SER A 79 -2.27 -7.03 17.47
CA SER A 79 -1.39 -6.05 16.83
C SER A 79 -1.55 -6.01 15.29
N CYS A 80 -2.79 -5.81 14.84
CA CYS A 80 -3.18 -5.69 13.43
C CYS A 80 -3.76 -4.30 13.13
N ARG A 81 -3.89 -4.00 11.84
CA ARG A 81 -4.71 -2.87 11.37
C ARG A 81 -5.95 -3.44 10.70
N GLU A 82 -7.11 -2.93 11.07
CA GLU A 82 -8.39 -3.28 10.46
C GLU A 82 -8.72 -2.25 9.40
N PHE A 83 -9.07 -2.71 8.21
CA PHE A 83 -9.56 -1.88 7.13
C PHE A 83 -11.06 -2.02 7.02
N ARG A 84 -11.75 -0.89 6.91
CA ARG A 84 -13.21 -0.83 6.87
C ARG A 84 -13.65 0.00 5.67
N ASP A 85 -14.80 -0.34 5.10
CA ASP A 85 -15.44 0.47 4.07
C ASP A 85 -16.08 1.75 4.67
N ALA A 86 -16.74 2.52 3.82
CA ALA A 86 -17.45 3.74 4.21
C ALA A 86 -18.58 3.50 5.22
N SER A 87 -19.16 2.30 5.27
CA SER A 87 -20.20 1.92 6.24
C SER A 87 -19.62 1.49 7.60
N GLY A 88 -18.31 1.24 7.66
CA GLY A 88 -17.62 0.71 8.84
C GLY A 88 -17.52 -0.83 8.86
N LEU A 89 -17.99 -1.50 7.80
CA LEU A 89 -17.89 -2.95 7.65
C LEU A 89 -16.41 -3.34 7.48
N PRO A 90 -15.88 -4.28 8.27
CA PRO A 90 -14.50 -4.72 8.14
C PRO A 90 -14.32 -5.49 6.82
N LEU A 91 -13.28 -5.11 6.07
CA LEU A 91 -12.92 -5.72 4.79
C LEU A 91 -11.81 -6.76 4.98
N PHE A 92 -10.76 -6.40 5.71
CA PHE A 92 -9.61 -7.26 6.00
C PHE A 92 -8.74 -6.71 7.12
N GLU A 93 -7.82 -7.54 7.60
CA GLU A 93 -6.85 -7.21 8.63
C GLU A 93 -5.42 -7.33 8.09
N LEU A 94 -4.56 -6.36 8.40
CA LEU A 94 -3.13 -6.41 8.08
C LEU A 94 -2.32 -6.73 9.33
N HIS A 95 -1.54 -7.80 9.23
CA HIS A 95 -0.71 -8.34 10.30
C HIS A 95 0.76 -8.16 9.95
N LYS A 96 1.57 -7.68 10.91
CA LYS A 96 3.03 -7.71 10.77
C LYS A 96 3.53 -9.10 11.10
N LYS A 97 4.34 -9.68 10.22
CA LYS A 97 5.00 -10.97 10.45
C LYS A 97 6.46 -10.76 10.86
N ILE A 98 6.95 -11.62 11.76
CA ILE A 98 8.37 -11.71 12.11
C ILE A 98 8.97 -12.80 11.22
N SER A 99 8.92 -12.62 9.90
CA SER A 99 9.45 -13.58 8.94
C SER A 99 10.33 -12.86 7.91
N LEU A 100 11.42 -13.52 7.52
CA LEU A 100 12.31 -13.05 6.46
C LEU A 100 11.68 -13.16 5.07
N ARG A 101 10.69 -14.06 4.91
CA ARG A 101 10.00 -14.29 3.64
C ARG A 101 8.85 -13.28 3.43
N ASN A 102 8.01 -13.11 4.45
CA ASN A 102 6.88 -12.18 4.42
C ASN A 102 6.96 -11.24 5.63
N VAL A 103 7.06 -9.93 5.39
CA VAL A 103 7.12 -8.90 6.44
C VAL A 103 5.73 -8.57 6.98
N TRP A 104 4.70 -8.77 6.16
CA TRP A 104 3.30 -8.62 6.54
C TRP A 104 2.42 -9.56 5.73
N SER A 105 1.22 -9.82 6.25
CA SER A 105 0.15 -10.49 5.52
C SER A 105 -1.19 -9.82 5.78
N VAL A 106 -2.15 -10.14 4.93
CA VAL A 106 -3.53 -9.67 5.00
C VAL A 106 -4.42 -10.90 5.12
N THR A 107 -5.40 -10.85 6.01
CA THR A 107 -6.38 -11.91 6.22
C THR A 107 -7.79 -11.34 6.18
N LEU A 108 -8.79 -12.22 6.06
CA LEU A 108 -10.18 -11.83 6.25
C LEU A 108 -10.44 -11.45 7.72
N PRO A 109 -11.43 -10.59 8.01
CA PRO A 109 -11.74 -10.18 9.38
C PRO A 109 -11.99 -11.38 10.29
N GLY A 110 -11.33 -11.40 11.45
CA GLY A 110 -11.41 -12.50 12.42
C GLY A 110 -10.70 -13.80 12.03
N SER A 111 -10.00 -13.84 10.89
CA SER A 111 -9.17 -14.98 10.48
C SER A 111 -7.70 -14.74 10.76
N ASP A 112 -7.04 -15.71 11.40
CA ASP A 112 -5.59 -15.68 11.66
C ASP A 112 -4.80 -16.71 10.82
N THR A 113 -5.49 -17.51 9.99
CA THR A 113 -4.91 -18.71 9.35
C THR A 113 -4.77 -18.62 7.84
N ALA A 114 -5.64 -17.86 7.15
CA ALA A 114 -5.66 -17.77 5.69
C ALA A 114 -5.21 -16.38 5.21
N ASP A 115 -3.98 -16.30 4.70
CA ASP A 115 -3.47 -15.09 4.07
C ASP A 115 -4.12 -14.90 2.68
N ILE A 116 -4.85 -13.80 2.49
CA ILE A 116 -5.37 -13.39 1.18
C ILE A 116 -4.37 -12.54 0.40
N ALA A 117 -3.42 -11.90 1.10
CA ALA A 117 -2.28 -11.22 0.50
C ALA A 117 -1.04 -11.27 1.40
N THR A 118 0.14 -11.15 0.81
CA THR A 118 1.43 -11.16 1.51
C THR A 118 2.37 -10.12 0.95
N GLY A 119 3.14 -9.47 1.82
CA GLY A 119 4.21 -8.56 1.44
C GLY A 119 5.58 -9.12 1.76
N ALA A 120 6.47 -9.17 0.78
CA ALA A 120 7.83 -9.70 0.90
C ALA A 120 8.87 -8.63 0.51
N PRO A 121 10.00 -8.50 1.21
CA PRO A 121 11.04 -7.57 0.80
C PRO A 121 11.72 -8.10 -0.48
N ARG A 122 12.11 -7.22 -1.41
CA ARG A 122 12.90 -7.63 -2.57
C ARG A 122 14.38 -7.69 -2.17
N LEU A 123 14.92 -8.90 -2.07
CA LEU A 123 16.34 -9.15 -1.88
C LEU A 123 17.04 -9.10 -3.26
N GLY A 124 17.90 -8.10 -3.49
CA GLY A 124 18.70 -7.99 -4.70
C GLY A 124 20.14 -8.50 -4.48
N LEU A 125 20.77 -9.02 -5.53
CA LEU A 125 22.23 -9.23 -5.58
C LEU A 125 22.92 -7.87 -5.48
N GLY A 126 23.54 -7.59 -4.33
CA GLY A 126 24.17 -6.31 -4.00
C GLY A 126 23.68 -5.65 -2.71
N GLY A 127 22.70 -6.24 -2.03
CA GLY A 127 22.22 -5.78 -0.72
C GLY A 127 20.70 -5.69 -0.65
N VAL A 128 20.18 -5.49 0.55
CA VAL A 128 18.76 -5.20 0.77
C VAL A 128 18.44 -3.89 0.04
N GLY A 129 17.65 -3.96 -1.02
CA GLY A 129 17.02 -2.77 -1.60
C GLY A 129 16.01 -2.25 -0.56
N PHE A 130 16.50 -1.53 0.46
CA PHE A 130 15.70 -1.01 1.55
C PHE A 130 14.57 -0.16 0.95
N GLY A 131 13.36 -0.71 0.95
CA GLY A 131 12.16 -0.01 0.52
C GLY A 131 11.37 -0.66 -0.62
N ASN A 132 11.97 -1.50 -1.46
CA ASN A 132 11.25 -2.21 -2.52
C ASN A 132 10.68 -3.53 -1.98
N PHE A 133 9.40 -3.80 -2.26
CA PHE A 133 8.72 -5.00 -1.80
C PHE A 133 7.80 -5.55 -2.89
N ASN A 134 7.51 -6.84 -2.78
CA ASN A 134 6.52 -7.52 -3.61
C ASN A 134 5.24 -7.68 -2.80
N VAL A 135 4.10 -7.46 -3.44
CA VAL A 135 2.78 -7.77 -2.91
C VAL A 135 2.19 -8.90 -3.73
N SER A 136 1.95 -10.04 -3.10
CA SER A 136 1.35 -11.20 -3.76
C SER A 136 -0.02 -11.50 -3.19
N PHE A 137 -1.00 -11.80 -4.04
CA PHE A 137 -2.38 -12.13 -3.65
C PHE A 137 -3.05 -13.01 -4.70
N VAL A 138 -4.16 -13.66 -4.34
CA VAL A 138 -5.00 -14.38 -5.29
C VAL A 138 -5.94 -13.38 -5.95
N ASN A 139 -5.84 -13.21 -7.27
CA ASN A 139 -6.67 -12.26 -8.01
C ASN A 139 -8.10 -12.79 -8.15
N VAL A 140 -9.01 -12.27 -7.34
CA VAL A 140 -10.41 -12.73 -7.33
C VAL A 140 -11.18 -12.34 -8.59
N ALA A 141 -10.66 -11.41 -9.39
CA ALA A 141 -11.26 -11.03 -10.66
C ALA A 141 -10.96 -12.01 -11.81
N ALA A 142 -10.02 -12.94 -11.64
CA ALA A 142 -9.68 -13.96 -12.63
C ALA A 142 -10.62 -15.18 -12.53
N VAL A 143 -11.92 -14.96 -12.75
CA VAL A 143 -12.99 -15.96 -12.53
C VAL A 143 -12.90 -17.18 -13.43
N ASP A 144 -12.30 -17.05 -14.61
CA ASP A 144 -12.19 -18.14 -15.59
C ASP A 144 -11.05 -19.12 -15.28
N VAL A 145 -10.21 -18.80 -14.29
CA VAL A 145 -9.04 -19.59 -13.91
C VAL A 145 -9.36 -20.43 -12.68
N LYS A 146 -9.21 -21.76 -12.80
CA LYS A 146 -9.64 -22.69 -11.76
C LYS A 146 -8.67 -22.76 -10.57
N SER A 147 -7.36 -22.80 -10.82
CA SER A 147 -6.36 -22.94 -9.75
C SER A 147 -6.06 -21.60 -9.08
N ASP A 148 -5.80 -21.62 -7.77
CA ASP A 148 -5.38 -20.42 -7.03
C ASP A 148 -3.95 -20.01 -7.40
N GLU A 149 -3.09 -20.97 -7.76
CA GLU A 149 -1.72 -20.66 -8.19
C GLU A 149 -1.69 -19.83 -9.48
N GLU A 150 -2.52 -20.17 -10.47
CA GLU A 150 -2.60 -19.41 -11.73
C GLU A 150 -3.29 -18.05 -11.55
N ARG A 151 -4.19 -17.94 -10.56
CA ARG A 151 -4.81 -16.66 -10.19
C ARG A 151 -3.87 -15.76 -9.38
N ARG A 152 -2.72 -16.27 -8.92
CA ARG A 152 -1.81 -15.51 -8.07
C ARG A 152 -1.12 -14.41 -8.87
N VAL A 153 -1.31 -13.18 -8.41
CA VAL A 153 -0.63 -11.99 -8.95
C VAL A 153 0.43 -11.53 -7.98
N THR A 154 1.57 -11.06 -8.51
CA THR A 154 2.60 -10.38 -7.72
C THR A 154 2.85 -9.01 -8.32
N LEU A 155 2.55 -7.97 -7.54
CA LEU A 155 2.85 -6.58 -7.86
C LEU A 155 4.20 -6.20 -7.28
N GLU A 156 5.00 -5.49 -8.06
CA GLU A 156 6.26 -4.94 -7.58
C GLU A 156 6.04 -3.51 -7.10
N ILE A 157 6.52 -3.21 -5.89
CA ILE A 157 6.52 -1.86 -5.36
C ILE A 157 7.92 -1.28 -5.53
N GLU A 158 8.01 -0.30 -6.43
CA GLU A 158 9.24 0.40 -6.77
C GLU A 158 9.22 1.76 -6.08
N ARG A 159 10.06 1.95 -5.06
CA ARG A 159 10.19 3.25 -4.41
C ARG A 159 11.02 4.21 -5.26
N HIS A 160 10.55 5.44 -5.27
CA HIS A 160 11.14 6.56 -5.99
C HIS A 160 11.17 7.80 -5.09
N GLY A 161 12.06 8.73 -5.38
CA GLY A 161 12.19 9.95 -4.60
C GLY A 161 13.28 9.86 -3.53
N ARG A 162 13.86 11.02 -3.23
CA ARG A 162 14.89 11.20 -2.20
C ARG A 162 14.32 11.87 -0.96
N VAL A 163 13.52 12.91 -1.14
CA VAL A 163 13.05 13.77 -0.04
C VAL A 163 11.57 13.57 0.25
N LEU A 164 10.73 13.38 -0.77
CA LEU A 164 9.30 13.11 -0.64
C LEU A 164 9.02 11.64 -0.90
N GLU A 165 8.03 11.07 -0.21
CA GLU A 165 7.59 9.71 -0.51
C GLU A 165 7.09 9.62 -1.95
N SER A 166 7.62 8.68 -2.70
CA SER A 166 6.98 8.25 -3.94
C SER A 166 7.23 6.77 -4.16
N PHE A 167 6.24 6.08 -4.68
CA PHE A 167 6.45 4.72 -5.15
C PHE A 167 5.42 4.34 -6.19
N ASP A 168 5.82 3.42 -7.05
CA ASP A 168 5.03 2.89 -8.14
C ASP A 168 4.60 1.46 -7.81
N VAL A 169 3.35 1.15 -8.13
CA VAL A 169 2.79 -0.20 -8.06
C VAL A 169 2.81 -0.78 -9.47
N VAL A 170 3.58 -1.83 -9.69
CA VAL A 170 3.88 -2.37 -11.01
C VAL A 170 3.26 -3.75 -11.20
N ASP A 171 2.57 -3.95 -12.33
CA ASP A 171 2.17 -5.26 -12.87
C ASP A 171 2.99 -5.50 -14.15
N GLY A 172 4.04 -6.31 -14.06
CA GLY A 172 4.93 -6.62 -15.18
C GLY A 172 5.62 -5.40 -15.80
N ASP A 173 5.15 -4.97 -16.97
CA ASP A 173 5.74 -3.91 -17.79
C ASP A 173 5.14 -2.51 -17.57
N ARG A 174 4.13 -2.39 -16.69
CA ARG A 174 3.38 -1.14 -16.47
C ARG A 174 3.16 -0.84 -15.01
N ARG A 175 2.98 0.45 -14.72
CA ARG A 175 2.51 0.91 -13.42
C ARG A 175 0.99 0.95 -13.45
N VAL A 176 0.37 0.34 -12.45
CA VAL A 176 -1.10 0.28 -12.28
C VAL A 176 -1.56 1.23 -11.19
N ALA A 177 -0.66 1.70 -10.33
CA ALA A 177 -0.88 2.82 -9.44
C ALA A 177 0.42 3.58 -9.17
N GLU A 178 0.29 4.85 -8.80
CA GLU A 178 1.36 5.73 -8.36
C GLU A 178 0.98 6.34 -7.01
N VAL A 179 1.90 6.33 -6.06
CA VAL A 179 1.74 6.96 -4.75
C VAL A 179 2.76 8.06 -4.57
N ARG A 180 2.32 9.21 -4.05
CA ARG A 180 3.15 10.39 -3.82
C ARG A 180 2.79 11.06 -2.51
N GLU A 181 3.76 11.58 -1.79
CA GLU A 181 3.51 12.50 -0.68
C GLU A 181 2.74 13.72 -1.20
N SER A 182 1.58 13.97 -0.61
CA SER A 182 0.72 15.06 -1.05
C SER A 182 1.31 16.40 -0.64
N ILE A 183 1.46 17.32 -1.58
CA ILE A 183 1.86 18.70 -1.24
C ILE A 183 0.64 19.48 -0.74
N GLN A 184 -0.53 19.22 -1.31
CA GLN A 184 -1.76 19.96 -1.01
C GLN A 184 -2.35 19.58 0.34
N HIS A 185 -2.32 18.29 0.69
CA HIS A 185 -2.97 17.78 1.90
C HIS A 185 -2.06 17.80 3.14
N ASN A 186 -0.77 18.11 2.99
CA ASN A 186 0.17 18.21 4.10
C ASN A 186 0.43 19.67 4.50
N LYS A 187 0.06 20.04 5.73
CA LYS A 187 0.37 21.37 6.30
C LYS A 187 1.88 21.67 6.40
N LYS A 188 2.70 20.62 6.46
CA LYS A 188 4.17 20.69 6.52
C LYS A 188 4.78 19.50 5.79
N LEU A 189 5.94 19.72 5.18
CA LEU A 189 6.74 18.68 4.54
C LEU A 189 7.98 18.38 5.40
N ALA A 190 8.28 17.11 5.62
CA ALA A 190 9.41 16.69 6.43
C ALA A 190 10.70 16.59 5.58
N LEU A 191 11.24 17.74 5.17
CA LEU A 191 12.37 17.80 4.24
C LEU A 191 13.73 17.39 4.84
N MET A 192 13.80 17.25 6.17
CA MET A 192 15.01 16.85 6.90
C MET A 192 14.83 15.50 7.60
N SER A 193 15.91 14.71 7.71
CA SER A 193 15.89 13.39 8.37
C SER A 193 15.38 13.43 9.81
N SER A 194 15.74 14.46 10.57
CA SER A 194 15.25 14.69 11.95
C SER A 194 13.74 14.92 12.01
N SER A 195 13.18 15.63 11.03
CA SER A 195 11.76 15.96 10.95
C SER A 195 10.88 14.79 10.50
N ARG A 196 11.46 13.74 9.90
CA ARG A 196 10.76 12.54 9.45
C ARG A 196 10.36 11.61 10.59
N ARG A 197 10.99 11.72 11.77
CA ARG A 197 10.68 10.84 12.90
C ARG A 197 9.27 11.09 13.42
N GLY A 198 8.40 10.08 13.30
CA GLY A 198 7.00 10.17 13.70
C GLY A 198 6.13 11.01 12.77
N TYR A 199 6.71 11.53 11.68
CA TYR A 199 5.96 12.20 10.63
C TYR A 199 5.13 11.18 9.85
N ARG A 200 3.86 11.50 9.64
CA ARG A 200 2.93 10.69 8.86
C ARG A 200 2.38 11.63 7.79
N PRO A 201 2.86 11.55 6.54
CA PRO A 201 2.33 12.37 5.47
C PRO A 201 0.95 11.88 5.05
N ALA A 202 0.13 12.81 4.57
CA ALA A 202 -0.92 12.50 3.61
C ALA A 202 -0.29 12.10 2.26
N LEU A 203 -0.87 11.13 1.57
CA LEU A 203 -0.41 10.63 0.29
C LEU A 203 -1.52 10.79 -0.75
N ASP A 204 -1.16 11.21 -1.96
CA ASP A 204 -2.03 11.14 -3.13
C ASP A 204 -1.71 9.85 -3.90
N VAL A 205 -2.75 9.10 -4.24
CA VAL A 205 -2.66 7.79 -4.88
C VAL A 205 -3.45 7.81 -6.16
N THR A 206 -2.77 7.75 -7.31
CA THR A 206 -3.44 7.57 -8.60
C THR A 206 -3.57 6.09 -8.89
N VAL A 207 -4.80 5.61 -9.08
CA VAL A 207 -5.14 4.23 -9.39
C VAL A 207 -5.70 4.17 -10.81
N MET A 208 -5.20 3.24 -11.62
CA MET A 208 -5.71 3.02 -12.97
C MET A 208 -7.02 2.24 -12.96
N GLU A 209 -7.82 2.41 -14.02
CA GLU A 209 -9.00 1.58 -14.29
C GLU A 209 -8.66 0.08 -14.24
N GLY A 210 -9.61 -0.75 -13.84
CA GLY A 210 -9.44 -2.20 -13.68
C GLY A 210 -8.73 -2.61 -12.38
N VAL A 211 -8.34 -1.67 -11.52
CA VAL A 211 -7.70 -1.97 -10.22
C VAL A 211 -8.69 -1.78 -9.08
N ASP A 212 -8.69 -2.72 -8.15
CA ASP A 212 -9.42 -2.64 -6.88
C ASP A 212 -8.85 -1.53 -5.98
N LEU A 213 -9.69 -0.56 -5.63
CA LEU A 213 -9.29 0.57 -4.79
C LEU A 213 -8.88 0.14 -3.36
N SER A 214 -9.33 -1.01 -2.88
CA SER A 214 -8.96 -1.52 -1.55
C SER A 214 -7.47 -1.93 -1.49
N LEU A 215 -6.84 -2.24 -2.63
CA LEU A 215 -5.39 -2.48 -2.73
C LEU A 215 -4.57 -1.27 -2.27
N VAL A 216 -5.08 -0.05 -2.46
CA VAL A 216 -4.40 1.18 -2.02
C VAL A 216 -4.07 1.15 -0.54
N SER A 217 -4.96 0.54 0.23
CA SER A 217 -4.83 0.47 1.68
C SER A 217 -3.64 -0.41 2.12
N LEU A 218 -3.20 -1.36 1.28
CA LEU A 218 -2.00 -2.16 1.53
C LEU A 218 -0.70 -1.35 1.38
N PHE A 219 -0.73 -0.31 0.56
CA PHE A 219 0.45 0.52 0.28
C PHE A 219 0.65 1.64 1.31
N SER A 220 -0.33 1.91 2.17
CA SER A 220 -0.29 2.99 3.16
C SER A 220 0.73 2.78 4.29
N TRP A 221 1.53 1.72 4.24
CA TRP A 221 2.35 1.21 5.33
C TRP A 221 3.85 1.55 5.19
N SER A 222 4.20 2.39 4.21
CA SER A 222 5.56 2.67 3.77
C SER A 222 6.33 3.72 4.57
#